data_AF-A0A800MAF6-F1
#
_entry.id   AF-A0A800MAF6-F1
#
_cell.length_a   1.000
_cell.length_b   1.000
_cell.length_c   1.000
_cell.angle_alpha   90.00
_cell.angle_beta   90.00
_cell.angle_gamma   90.00
#
_symmetry.space_group_name_H-M   'P 1'
#
loop_
_entity.id
_entity.type
_entity.pdbx_description
1 polymer ?
#
loop_
_entity_poly.entity_id
_entity_poly.type
_entity_poly.pdbx_seq_one_letter_code
_entity_poly.pdbx_strand_id
1 'polypeptide(L)'
;LRGRASGLFKGVRWPLPFMRHDQAQRGIIGCNMGMWRKDLIEVNGFDEEYEGWGLEDSDLGNRLYHLGRHRKLVYGRAIIHHLNHSEIPRDDLPSNHNRLLTTLKERRVKCAHGLNQHLNND
;
A
#
# COMPACT_ATOMS: atom_id res chain seq x y z
N LEU A 1 8.87 -19.43 -22.86
CA LEU A 1 8.55 -18.45 -21.79
C LEU A 1 8.32 -17.08 -22.44
N ARG A 2 7.07 -16.61 -22.55
CA ARG A 2 6.78 -15.24 -23.00
C ARG A 2 6.77 -14.32 -21.78
N GLY A 3 7.91 -13.70 -21.47
CA GLY A 3 7.99 -12.68 -20.42
C GLY A 3 7.58 -11.32 -20.97
N ARG A 4 6.62 -10.63 -20.35
CA ARG A 4 6.39 -9.20 -20.57
C ARG A 4 7.20 -8.42 -19.55
N ALA A 5 8.14 -7.61 -20.01
CA ALA A 5 8.86 -6.66 -19.16
C ALA A 5 8.20 -5.28 -19.27
N SER A 6 7.90 -4.66 -18.13
CA SER A 6 7.42 -3.29 -18.06
C SER A 6 8.29 -2.50 -17.07
N GLY A 7 8.40 -1.19 -17.29
CA GLY A 7 9.16 -0.32 -16.37
C GLY A 7 10.67 -0.62 -16.31
N LEU A 8 11.30 -1.01 -17.41
CA LEU A 8 12.72 -1.37 -17.50
C LEU A 8 13.66 -0.35 -16.83
N PHE A 9 13.38 0.95 -16.95
CA PHE A 9 14.16 2.01 -16.30
C PHE A 9 14.18 1.90 -14.76
N LYS A 10 13.13 1.35 -14.14
CA LYS A 10 13.08 1.08 -12.69
C LYS A 10 13.98 -0.08 -12.27
N GLY A 11 14.43 -0.90 -13.22
CA GLY A 11 15.35 -2.02 -13.01
C GLY A 11 16.82 -1.63 -13.14
N VAL A 12 17.14 -0.42 -13.64
CA VAL A 12 18.52 0.05 -13.73
C VAL A 12 19.05 0.37 -12.34
N ARG A 13 20.13 -0.32 -11.95
CA ARG A 13 20.77 -0.14 -10.65
C ARG A 13 21.91 0.87 -10.75
N TRP A 14 21.63 2.13 -10.45
CA TRP A 14 22.67 3.15 -10.36
C TRP A 14 23.62 2.89 -9.17
N PRO A 15 24.90 3.31 -9.19
CA PRO A 15 25.81 3.13 -8.05
C PRO A 15 25.26 3.72 -6.74
N LEU A 16 24.64 4.90 -6.80
CA LEU A 16 23.98 5.56 -5.66
C LEU A 16 22.45 5.43 -5.71
N PRO A 17 21.76 5.25 -4.56
CA PRO A 17 20.31 5.09 -4.54
C PRO A 17 19.63 6.41 -4.88
N PHE A 18 18.77 6.40 -5.90
CA PHE A 18 17.84 7.50 -6.12
C PHE A 18 16.60 7.28 -5.25
N MET A 19 16.44 8.11 -4.23
CA MET A 19 15.31 8.07 -3.29
C MET A 19 14.36 9.22 -3.58
N ARG A 20 13.10 8.89 -3.87
CA ARG A 20 12.04 9.88 -4.04
C ARG A 20 11.06 9.79 -2.87
N HIS A 21 10.70 10.95 -2.32
CA HIS A 21 9.65 11.09 -1.33
C HIS A 21 8.41 11.71 -1.99
N ASP A 22 7.23 11.11 -1.78
CA ASP A 22 5.95 11.73 -2.13
C ASP A 22 4.79 11.17 -1.29
N GLN A 23 3.60 11.71 -1.54
CA GLN A 23 2.33 11.28 -0.95
C GLN A 23 1.29 11.01 -2.06
N ALA A 24 1.74 10.66 -3.25
CA ALA A 24 0.84 10.48 -4.38
C ALA A 24 0.09 9.15 -4.25
N GLN A 25 -1.23 9.20 -4.42
CA GLN A 25 -2.10 8.03 -4.43
C GLN A 25 -1.69 6.98 -5.44
N ARG A 26 -1.33 7.44 -6.63
CA ARG A 26 -0.90 6.54 -7.70
C ARG A 26 0.37 5.79 -7.29
N GLY A 27 0.33 4.47 -7.45
CA GLY A 27 1.48 3.59 -7.30
C GLY A 27 1.74 3.08 -5.88
N ILE A 28 0.77 3.21 -4.96
CA ILE A 28 0.79 2.48 -3.69
C ILE A 28 0.37 1.04 -4.00
N ILE A 29 1.30 0.10 -3.80
CA ILE A 29 1.11 -1.34 -4.06
C ILE A 29 1.87 -2.09 -2.97
N GLY A 30 1.19 -2.96 -2.24
CA GLY A 30 1.65 -3.68 -1.05
C GLY A 30 2.72 -4.70 -1.29
N CYS A 31 2.81 -5.19 -2.53
CA CYS A 31 3.73 -6.24 -2.99
C CYS A 31 5.14 -6.21 -2.37
N ASN A 32 5.69 -5.02 -2.12
CA ASN A 32 6.88 -4.86 -1.28
C ASN A 32 6.90 -3.48 -0.60
N MET A 33 6.17 -3.37 0.51
CA MET A 33 6.17 -2.18 1.35
C MET A 33 6.77 -2.48 2.72
N GLY A 34 7.54 -1.52 3.24
CA GLY A 34 8.08 -1.54 4.60
C GLY A 34 7.63 -0.30 5.36
N MET A 35 7.29 -0.47 6.63
CA MET A 35 6.80 0.60 7.49
C MET A 35 7.26 0.40 8.93
N TRP A 36 7.37 1.50 9.68
CA TRP A 36 7.70 1.42 11.10
C TRP A 36 6.55 0.82 11.88
N ARG A 37 6.82 -0.16 12.74
CA ARG A 37 5.82 -0.80 13.61
C ARG A 37 4.96 0.22 14.36
N LYS A 38 5.59 1.27 14.91
CA LYS A 38 4.88 2.33 15.64
C LYS A 38 3.84 3.05 14.78
N ASP A 39 4.16 3.33 13.52
CA ASP A 39 3.27 4.07 12.63
C ASP A 39 2.13 3.16 12.17
N LEU A 40 2.41 1.86 11.97
CA LEU A 40 1.40 0.87 11.64
C LEU A 40 0.39 0.67 12.79
N ILE A 41 0.87 0.61 14.04
CA ILE A 41 0.00 0.56 15.22
C ILE A 41 -0.81 1.87 15.34
N GLU A 42 -0.17 3.01 15.11
CA GLU A 42 -0.83 4.31 15.23
C GLU A 42 -2.01 4.46 14.27
N VAL A 43 -1.89 3.97 13.04
CA VAL A 43 -3.00 3.98 12.05
C VAL A 43 -4.00 2.83 12.23
N ASN A 44 -3.81 1.97 13.23
CA ASN A 44 -4.61 0.77 13.45
C ASN A 44 -4.47 -0.34 12.39
N GLY A 45 -3.30 -0.51 11.77
CA GLY A 45 -3.08 -1.61 10.82
C GLY A 45 -3.77 -1.44 9.47
N PHE A 46 -3.94 -2.54 8.73
CA PHE A 46 -4.83 -2.59 7.58
C PHE A 46 -6.28 -2.48 8.04
N ASP A 47 -7.12 -1.89 7.19
CA ASP A 47 -8.57 -1.85 7.43
C ASP A 47 -9.17 -3.18 7.01
N GLU A 48 -9.65 -3.95 7.98
CA GLU A 48 -10.18 -5.30 7.77
C GLU A 48 -11.58 -5.30 7.12
N GLU A 49 -12.18 -4.12 6.91
CA GLU A 49 -13.42 -4.01 6.13
C GLU A 49 -13.19 -4.07 4.61
N TYR A 50 -11.94 -4.05 4.15
CA TYR A 50 -11.61 -4.33 2.75
C TYR A 50 -11.62 -5.84 2.52
N GLU A 51 -12.64 -6.29 1.81
CA GLU A 51 -12.79 -7.69 1.39
C GLU A 51 -12.55 -7.81 -0.12
N GLY A 52 -12.20 -9.02 -0.55
CA GLY A 52 -11.95 -9.32 -1.95
C GLY A 52 -10.77 -8.55 -2.53
N TRP A 53 -10.90 -8.10 -3.78
CA TRP A 53 -9.78 -7.49 -4.51
C TRP A 53 -9.72 -5.96 -4.32
N GLY A 54 -8.65 -5.52 -3.66
CA GLY A 54 -7.95 -4.27 -3.92
C GLY A 54 -8.34 -3.05 -3.09
N LEU A 55 -7.44 -2.05 -3.15
CA LEU A 55 -7.47 -0.71 -2.55
C LEU A 55 -7.16 -0.63 -1.05
N GLU A 56 -6.99 -1.76 -0.37
CA GLU A 56 -6.51 -1.87 1.01
C GLU A 56 -5.12 -1.22 1.19
N ASP A 57 -4.23 -1.43 0.22
CA ASP A 57 -2.90 -0.83 0.22
C ASP A 57 -2.97 0.70 0.10
N SER A 58 -3.86 1.18 -0.76
CA SER A 58 -4.06 2.60 -1.01
C SER A 58 -4.65 3.28 0.22
N ASP A 59 -5.61 2.64 0.88
CA ASP A 59 -6.19 3.10 2.14
C ASP A 59 -5.13 3.23 3.24
N LEU A 60 -4.36 2.18 3.50
CA LEU A 60 -3.29 2.21 4.50
C LEU A 60 -2.27 3.31 4.19
N GLY A 61 -1.86 3.42 2.92
CA GLY A 61 -0.93 4.46 2.48
C GLY A 61 -1.47 5.88 2.72
N ASN A 62 -2.76 6.12 2.47
CA ASN A 62 -3.39 7.41 2.79
C ASN A 62 -3.41 7.71 4.27
N ARG A 63 -3.82 6.75 5.09
CA ARG A 63 -3.88 6.93 6.54
C ARG A 63 -2.51 7.30 7.10
N LEU A 64 -1.45 6.67 6.59
CA LEU A 64 -0.06 7.05 6.89
C LEU A 64 0.28 8.46 6.40
N TYR A 65 -0.21 8.89 5.23
CA TYR A 65 0.00 10.26 4.74
C TYR A 65 -0.75 11.29 5.59
N HIS A 66 -1.97 10.97 6.04
CA HIS A 66 -2.74 11.81 6.96
C HIS A 66 -2.06 11.90 8.34
N LEU A 67 -1.34 10.85 8.78
CA LEU A 67 -0.44 10.86 9.94
C LEU A 67 0.85 11.70 9.72
N GLY A 68 1.05 12.25 8.52
CA GLY A 68 2.23 13.05 8.16
C GLY A 68 3.45 12.21 7.78
N ARG A 69 3.26 10.92 7.42
CA ARG A 69 4.32 10.10 6.84
C ARG A 69 4.37 10.28 5.33
N HIS A 70 5.53 9.99 4.75
CA HIS A 70 5.76 10.02 3.31
C HIS A 70 6.30 8.67 2.88
N ARG A 71 5.92 8.19 1.69
CA ARG A 71 6.55 6.99 1.16
C ARG A 71 7.94 7.32 0.62
N LYS A 72 8.85 6.34 0.72
CA LYS A 72 10.18 6.40 0.10
C LYS A 72 10.23 5.37 -1.02
N LEU A 73 10.41 5.84 -2.24
CA LEU A 73 10.57 5.00 -3.42
C LEU A 73 12.06 4.82 -3.71
N VAL A 74 12.53 3.58 -3.77
CA VAL A 74 13.94 3.24 -4.00
C VAL A 74 14.06 2.41 -5.28
N TYR A 75 14.13 3.09 -6.42
CA TYR A 75 14.22 2.42 -7.72
C TYR A 75 15.57 1.70 -7.91
N GLY A 76 15.56 0.58 -8.65
CA GLY A 76 16.76 -0.21 -8.95
C GLY A 76 17.38 -0.94 -7.75
N ARG A 77 16.73 -0.95 -6.58
CA ARG A 77 17.26 -1.58 -5.35
C ARG A 77 16.49 -2.83 -4.91
N ALA A 78 15.17 -2.81 -5.00
CA ALA A 78 14.29 -3.90 -4.56
C ALA A 78 13.48 -4.44 -5.75
N ILE A 79 14.14 -5.21 -6.61
CA ILE A 79 13.50 -5.85 -7.78
C ILE A 79 12.68 -7.04 -7.30
N ILE A 80 11.45 -7.16 -7.80
CA ILE A 80 10.52 -8.22 -7.46
C ILE A 80 10.08 -8.90 -8.75
N HIS A 81 9.92 -10.21 -8.69
CA HIS A 81 9.34 -11.00 -9.76
C HIS A 81 7.95 -11.45 -9.35
N HIS A 82 6.95 -11.11 -10.15
CA HIS A 82 5.59 -11.58 -9.96
C HIS A 82 5.44 -12.94 -10.63
N LEU A 83 4.98 -13.94 -9.88
CA LEU A 83 4.65 -15.25 -10.44
C LEU A 83 3.35 -15.13 -11.22
N ASN A 84 3.32 -15.70 -12.43
CA ASN A 84 2.14 -15.60 -13.28
C ASN A 84 1.01 -16.46 -12.71
N HIS A 85 -0.15 -15.84 -12.50
CA HIS A 85 -1.38 -16.51 -12.08
C HIS A 85 -2.59 -15.82 -12.75
N SER A 86 -3.74 -16.48 -12.73
CA SER A 86 -5.00 -15.89 -13.20
C SER A 86 -5.42 -14.72 -12.32
N GLU A 87 -6.03 -13.70 -12.91
CA GLU A 87 -6.56 -12.57 -12.15
C GLU A 87 -7.69 -13.00 -11.22
N ILE A 88 -7.75 -12.42 -10.03
CA ILE A 88 -8.83 -12.61 -9.06
C ILE A 88 -10.01 -11.69 -9.47
N PRO A 89 -11.28 -12.13 -9.30
CA PRO A 89 -12.45 -11.29 -9.55
C PRO A 89 -12.38 -9.94 -8.81
N ARG A 90 -12.99 -8.90 -9.39
CA ARG A 90 -12.97 -7.53 -8.86
C ARG A 90 -14.34 -7.05 -8.43
N ASP A 91 -15.19 -7.97 -8.00
CA ASP A 91 -16.60 -7.71 -7.69
C ASP A 91 -16.74 -6.70 -6.53
N ASP A 92 -15.82 -6.73 -5.56
CA ASP A 92 -15.79 -5.83 -4.40
C ASP A 92 -15.17 -4.46 -4.68
N LEU A 93 -14.56 -4.25 -5.85
CA LEU A 93 -13.83 -3.03 -6.18
C LEU A 93 -14.71 -1.75 -6.05
N PRO A 94 -15.99 -1.72 -6.45
CA PRO A 94 -16.84 -0.54 -6.24
C PRO A 94 -17.04 -0.22 -4.76
N SER A 95 -17.21 -1.23 -3.91
CA SER A 95 -17.37 -1.06 -2.46
C SER A 95 -16.07 -0.51 -1.84
N ASN A 96 -14.94 -1.15 -2.15
CA ASN A 96 -13.62 -0.73 -1.68
C ASN A 96 -13.25 0.68 -2.17
N HIS A 97 -13.68 1.06 -3.37
CA HIS A 97 -13.48 2.41 -3.89
C HIS A 97 -14.26 3.45 -3.08
N ASN A 98 -15.51 3.17 -2.71
CA ASN A 98 -16.29 4.06 -1.85
C ASN A 98 -15.68 4.21 -0.44
N ARG A 99 -15.13 3.12 0.11
CA ARG A 99 -14.37 3.16 1.38
C ARG A 99 -13.16 4.08 1.25
N LEU A 100 -12.35 3.91 0.20
CA LEU A 100 -11.17 4.75 -0.04
C LEU A 100 -11.54 6.22 -0.21
N LEU A 101 -12.61 6.52 -0.96
CA LEU A 101 -13.11 7.90 -1.11
C LEU A 101 -13.50 8.52 0.23
N THR A 102 -14.11 7.74 1.11
CA THR A 102 -14.46 8.18 2.46
C THR A 102 -13.20 8.50 3.27
N THR A 103 -12.20 7.61 3.27
CA THR A 103 -10.89 7.84 3.92
C THR A 103 -10.23 9.13 3.43
N LEU A 104 -10.25 9.36 2.12
CA LEU A 104 -9.69 10.58 1.49
C LEU A 104 -10.45 11.84 1.88
N LYS A 105 -11.79 11.80 1.79
CA LYS A 105 -12.66 12.94 2.08
C LYS A 105 -12.58 13.37 3.54
N GLU A 106 -12.61 12.41 4.45
CA GLU A 106 -12.60 12.64 5.90
C GLU A 106 -11.19 12.77 6.48
N ARG A 107 -10.17 12.55 5.65
CA ARG A 107 -8.76 12.53 6.07
C ARG A 107 -8.50 11.59 7.25
N ARG A 108 -9.11 10.41 7.22
CA ARG A 108 -8.99 9.43 8.32
C ARG A 108 -7.53 9.06 8.55
N VAL A 109 -7.13 8.97 9.80
CA VAL A 109 -5.79 8.51 10.21
C VAL A 109 -5.84 7.07 10.72
N LYS A 110 -6.95 6.64 11.32
CA LYS A 110 -7.16 5.29 11.84
C LYS A 110 -8.37 4.64 11.17
N CYS A 111 -8.29 3.33 10.89
CA CYS A 111 -9.46 2.55 10.50
C CYS A 111 -10.28 2.13 11.72
N ALA A 112 -11.55 1.80 11.50
CA ALA A 112 -12.46 1.35 12.55
C ALA A 112 -12.14 -0.09 13.00
N HIS A 113 -11.92 -0.99 12.03
CA HIS A 113 -11.60 -2.40 12.26
C HIS A 113 -10.20 -2.69 11.71
N GLY A 114 -9.33 -3.22 12.56
CA GLY A 114 -7.90 -3.36 12.24
C GLY A 114 -7.10 -3.92 13.39
N LEU A 115 -5.82 -3.57 13.47
CA LEU A 115 -4.85 -4.25 14.33
C LEU A 115 -5.24 -4.33 15.81
N ASN A 116 -5.87 -3.28 16.36
CA ASN A 116 -6.24 -3.16 17.76
C ASN A 116 -7.10 -4.32 18.27
N GLN A 117 -7.93 -4.93 17.42
CA GLN A 117 -8.77 -6.06 17.80
C GLN A 117 -7.97 -7.35 18.06
N HIS A 118 -6.70 -7.38 17.63
CA HIS A 118 -5.77 -8.51 17.82
C HIS A 118 -4.65 -8.20 18.81
N LEU A 119 -4.58 -6.97 19.34
CA LEU A 119 -3.65 -6.63 20.40
C LEU A 119 -4.24 -7.12 21.72
N ASN A 120 -3.74 -8.25 22.22
CA ASN A 120 -4.05 -8.67 23.58
C ASN A 120 -3.57 -7.59 24.55
N ASN A 121 -4.45 -7.20 25.48
CA ASN A 121 -4.08 -6.39 26.63
C ASN A 121 -3.31 -7.30 27.60
N ASP A 122 -2.00 -7.43 27.40
CA ASP A 122 -1.11 -7.88 28.47
C ASP A 122 -0.75 -6.70 29.39
#